data_AF-F4Y475-F1
#
_entry.id   AF-F4Y475-F1
#
_cell.length_a   1.000
_cell.length_b   1.000
_cell.length_c   1.000
_cell.angle_alpha   90.00
_cell.angle_beta   90.00
_cell.angle_gamma   90.00
#
_symmetry.space_group_name_H-M   'P 1'
#
loop_
_entity.id
_entity.type
_entity.pdbx_description
1 polymer ?
#
loop_
_entity_poly.entity_id
_entity_poly.type
_entity_poly.pdbx_seq_one_letter_code
_entity_poly.pdbx_strand_id
1 'polypeptide(L)'
;MPYSLDFRKKVIKYIEKGGNITEAAKVFGIGIATIYKWLNRSELKATKVERRQRKLDWKALEQDVKENPDAKLIERAKKFGVRPSAIFYALKKMKITRKKKELRYRESDAARSWGFPPETKPDYVEPLWLVGYAKKG
;
A
#
# COMPACT_ATOMS: atom_id res chain seq x y z
N MET A 1 -5.85 -20.19 7.59
CA MET A 1 -6.49 -21.46 8.00
C MET A 1 -7.29 -21.15 9.27
N PRO A 2 -8.56 -21.57 9.34
CA PRO A 2 -9.55 -20.95 10.24
C PRO A 2 -9.33 -21.25 11.73
N TYR A 3 -8.72 -22.38 12.07
CA TYR A 3 -8.56 -22.81 13.47
C TYR A 3 -7.34 -22.18 14.16
N SER A 4 -7.36 -21.95 15.47
CA SER A 4 -6.21 -21.43 16.22
C SER A 4 -5.02 -22.41 16.24
N LEU A 5 -3.81 -21.94 16.54
CA LEU A 5 -2.62 -22.80 16.57
C LEU A 5 -2.69 -23.84 17.69
N ASP A 6 -3.15 -23.42 18.86
CA ASP A 6 -3.22 -24.28 20.04
C ASP A 6 -4.24 -25.40 19.85
N PHE A 7 -5.34 -25.10 19.17
CA PHE A 7 -6.35 -26.09 18.81
C PHE A 7 -5.77 -27.16 17.87
N ARG A 8 -5.05 -26.76 16.82
CA ARG A 8 -4.40 -27.70 15.89
C ARG A 8 -3.39 -28.60 16.60
N LYS A 9 -2.58 -28.01 17.48
CA LYS A 9 -1.62 -28.76 18.32
C LYS A 9 -2.33 -29.74 19.24
N LYS A 10 -3.46 -29.36 19.84
CA LYS A 10 -4.25 -30.23 20.71
C LYS A 10 -4.78 -31.45 19.94
N VAL A 11 -5.30 -31.24 18.73
CA VAL A 11 -5.80 -32.34 17.89
C VAL A 11 -4.66 -33.27 17.45
N ILE A 12 -3.52 -32.72 17.05
CA ILE A 12 -2.36 -33.55 16.67
C ILE A 12 -1.83 -34.33 17.87
N LYS A 13 -1.70 -33.70 19.04
CA LYS A 13 -1.29 -34.39 20.27
C LYS A 13 -2.24 -35.53 20.65
N TYR A 14 -3.53 -35.42 20.33
CA TYR A 14 -4.48 -36.50 20.53
C TYR A 14 -4.21 -37.68 19.59
N ILE A 15 -3.88 -37.42 18.33
CA ILE A 15 -3.52 -38.44 17.33
C ILE A 15 -2.19 -39.10 17.68
N GLU A 16 -1.17 -38.33 18.07
CA GLU A 16 0.15 -38.83 18.50
C GLU A 16 0.05 -39.74 19.73
N LYS A 17 -0.96 -39.55 20.59
CA LYS A 17 -1.24 -40.40 21.75
C LYS A 17 -1.93 -41.73 21.39
N GLY A 18 -2.15 -42.00 20.09
CA GLY A 18 -2.80 -43.22 19.60
C GLY A 18 -4.28 -43.05 19.24
N GLY A 19 -4.80 -41.82 19.22
CA GLY A 19 -6.18 -41.55 18.81
C GLY A 19 -6.38 -41.73 17.30
N ASN A 20 -7.51 -42.32 16.90
CA ASN A 20 -7.85 -42.46 15.48
C ASN A 20 -8.28 -41.09 14.89
N ILE A 21 -7.97 -40.86 13.61
CA ILE A 21 -8.34 -39.63 12.89
C ILE A 21 -9.86 -39.45 12.83
N THR A 22 -10.61 -40.54 12.63
CA THR A 22 -12.08 -40.50 12.58
C THR A 22 -12.70 -40.20 13.94
N GLU A 23 -12.12 -40.70 15.03
CA GLU A 23 -12.53 -40.39 16.39
C GLU A 23 -12.17 -38.96 16.76
N ALA A 24 -10.96 -38.50 16.41
CA ALA A 24 -10.55 -37.12 16.59
C ALA A 24 -11.50 -36.15 15.87
N ALA A 25 -11.92 -36.48 14.64
CA ALA A 25 -12.90 -35.70 13.89
C ALA A 25 -14.24 -35.57 14.65
N LYS A 26 -14.73 -36.66 15.26
CA LYS A 26 -15.96 -36.67 16.06
C LYS A 26 -15.80 -35.90 17.38
N VAL A 27 -14.72 -36.16 18.13
CA VAL A 27 -14.44 -35.55 19.44
C VAL A 27 -14.26 -34.03 19.33
N PHE A 28 -13.55 -33.57 18.30
CA PHE A 28 -13.26 -32.14 18.13
C PHE A 28 -14.23 -31.43 17.18
N GLY A 29 -15.16 -32.14 16.54
CA GLY A 29 -16.13 -31.57 15.60
C GLY A 29 -15.50 -31.00 14.32
N ILE A 30 -14.48 -31.68 13.77
CA ILE A 30 -13.70 -31.19 12.62
C ILE A 30 -13.84 -32.18 11.46
N GLY A 31 -13.92 -31.68 10.24
CA GLY A 31 -13.85 -32.54 9.05
C GLY A 31 -12.51 -33.28 8.94
N ILE A 32 -12.56 -34.57 8.63
CA ILE A 32 -11.40 -35.46 8.48
C ILE A 32 -10.36 -34.89 7.51
N ALA A 33 -10.80 -34.30 6.39
CA ALA A 33 -9.92 -33.67 5.40
C ALA A 33 -9.07 -32.52 5.98
N THR A 34 -9.57 -31.83 7.00
CA THR A 34 -8.82 -30.76 7.68
C THR A 34 -7.69 -31.33 8.53
N ILE A 35 -7.93 -32.48 9.18
CA ILE A 35 -6.90 -33.17 9.98
C ILE A 35 -5.78 -33.67 9.05
N TYR A 36 -6.12 -34.28 7.91
CA TYR A 36 -5.12 -34.65 6.91
C TYR A 36 -4.32 -33.44 6.40
N LYS A 37 -4.97 -32.30 6.15
CA LYS A 37 -4.27 -31.06 5.78
C LYS A 37 -3.29 -30.57 6.85
N TRP A 38 -3.52 -30.88 8.12
CA TRP A 38 -2.58 -30.57 9.20
C TRP A 38 -1.42 -31.54 9.27
N LEU A 39 -1.69 -32.84 9.15
CA LEU A 39 -0.67 -33.89 9.16
C LEU A 39 0.30 -33.78 7.97
N ASN A 40 -0.21 -33.38 6.80
CA ASN A 40 0.61 -33.21 5.59
C ASN A 40 1.51 -31.96 5.59
N ARG A 41 1.47 -31.11 6.63
CA ARG A 41 2.30 -29.91 6.71
C ARG A 41 3.43 -30.09 7.71
N SER A 42 4.63 -29.62 7.36
CA SER A 42 5.76 -29.48 8.28
C SER A 42 5.49 -28.44 9.38
N GLU A 43 4.82 -27.34 9.04
CA GLU A 43 4.46 -26.28 9.98
C GLU A 43 2.95 -26.08 10.11
N LEU A 44 2.47 -26.10 11.35
CA LEU A 44 1.05 -25.86 11.68
C LEU A 44 0.66 -24.39 11.63
N LYS A 45 1.62 -23.48 11.52
CA LYS A 45 1.37 -22.04 11.43
C LYS A 45 0.57 -21.71 10.18
N ALA A 46 -0.31 -20.72 10.30
CA ALA A 46 -0.99 -20.20 9.13
C ALA A 46 0.04 -19.58 8.19
N THR A 47 0.04 -20.00 6.93
CA THR A 47 0.85 -19.37 5.89
C THR A 47 0.40 -17.92 5.77
N LYS A 48 1.26 -16.98 6.19
CA LYS A 48 1.02 -15.55 6.03
C LYS A 48 1.48 -15.16 4.63
N VAL A 49 0.53 -14.86 3.76
CA VAL A 49 0.84 -14.31 2.44
C VAL A 49 1.01 -12.80 2.63
N GLU A 50 2.26 -12.35 2.71
CA GLU A 50 2.56 -10.93 2.94
C GLU A 50 2.16 -10.07 1.74
N ARG A 51 2.44 -10.56 0.53
CA ARG A 51 2.15 -9.86 -0.73
C ARG A 51 1.77 -10.89 -1.78
N ARG A 52 0.66 -10.63 -2.47
CA ARG A 52 0.26 -11.42 -3.64
C ARG A 52 0.80 -10.75 -4.89
N GLN A 53 1.56 -11.49 -5.69
CA GLN A 53 1.96 -11.04 -7.02
C GLN A 53 0.72 -10.93 -7.90
N ARG A 54 0.49 -9.75 -8.47
CA ARG A 54 -0.58 -9.49 -9.45
C ARG A 54 0.08 -9.08 -10.76
N LYS A 55 -0.40 -8.02 -11.42
CA LYS A 55 0.10 -7.52 -12.71
C LYS A 55 1.44 -6.77 -12.64
N LEU A 56 1.94 -6.48 -11.45
CA LEU A 56 3.15 -5.68 -11.26
C LEU A 56 4.25 -6.53 -10.62
N ASP A 57 5.41 -6.58 -11.28
CA ASP A 57 6.63 -7.08 -10.66
C ASP A 57 7.27 -5.99 -9.79
N TRP A 58 7.38 -6.29 -8.50
CA TRP A 58 7.88 -5.36 -7.50
C TRP A 58 9.39 -5.21 -7.55
N LYS A 59 10.12 -6.28 -7.92
CA LYS A 59 11.59 -6.23 -8.02
C LYS A 59 12.01 -5.35 -9.19
N ALA A 60 11.36 -5.54 -10.34
CA ALA A 60 11.56 -4.71 -11.51
C ALA A 60 11.22 -3.23 -11.25
N LEU A 61 10.13 -2.96 -10.51
CA LEU A 61 9.79 -1.59 -10.12
C LEU A 61 10.84 -0.98 -9.18
N GLU A 62 11.36 -1.74 -8.21
CA GLU A 62 12.38 -1.23 -7.29
C GLU A 62 13.67 -0.84 -8.04
N GLN A 63 14.09 -1.65 -9.01
CA GLN A 63 15.25 -1.37 -9.84
C GLN A 63 15.03 -0.12 -10.72
N ASP A 64 13.85 -0.01 -11.37
CA ASP A 64 13.48 1.16 -12.16
C ASP A 64 13.44 2.46 -11.33
N VAL A 65 13.11 2.37 -10.03
CA VAL A 65 13.13 3.52 -9.11
C VAL A 65 14.55 3.94 -8.76
N LYS A 66 15.48 3.01 -8.63
CA LYS A 66 16.91 3.29 -8.39
C LYS A 66 17.57 3.92 -9.61
N GLU A 67 17.28 3.41 -10.81
CA GLU A 67 17.85 3.90 -12.06
C GLU A 67 17.30 5.29 -12.44
N ASN A 68 15.99 5.51 -12.29
CA ASN A 68 15.33 6.74 -12.73
C ASN A 68 14.56 7.41 -11.58
N PRO A 69 15.20 8.08 -10.61
CA PRO A 69 14.50 8.59 -9.42
C PRO A 69 13.44 9.67 -9.71
N ASP A 70 13.63 10.46 -10.77
CA ASP A 70 12.73 11.59 -11.13
C ASP A 70 11.64 11.24 -12.14
N ALA A 71 11.58 9.99 -12.63
CA ALA A 71 10.57 9.56 -13.59
C ALA A 71 9.15 9.70 -13.02
N LYS A 72 8.24 10.24 -13.85
CA LYS A 72 6.84 10.44 -13.44
C LYS A 72 6.12 9.11 -13.31
N LEU A 73 5.12 9.06 -12.42
CA LEU A 73 4.28 7.86 -12.24
C LEU A 73 3.61 7.40 -13.54
N ILE A 74 3.26 8.33 -14.43
CA ILE A 74 2.63 8.03 -15.73
C ILE A 74 3.61 7.32 -16.67
N GLU A 75 4.87 7.73 -16.69
CA GLU A 75 5.89 7.12 -17.57
C GLU A 75 6.21 5.70 -17.11
N ARG A 76 6.41 5.51 -15.80
CA ARG A 76 6.56 4.17 -15.22
C ARG A 76 5.35 3.29 -15.51
N ALA A 77 4.15 3.85 -15.39
CA ALA A 77 2.91 3.13 -15.63
C ALA A 77 2.81 2.60 -17.08
N LYS A 78 3.21 3.42 -18.05
CA LYS A 78 3.33 3.00 -19.45
C LYS A 78 4.36 1.89 -19.63
N LYS A 79 5.55 2.01 -19.03
CA LYS A 79 6.62 1.00 -19.10
C LYS A 79 6.16 -0.37 -18.56
N PHE A 80 5.44 -0.38 -17.45
CA PHE A 80 4.95 -1.61 -16.81
C PHE A 80 3.56 -2.06 -17.29
N GLY A 81 2.90 -1.32 -18.21
CA GLY A 81 1.57 -1.64 -18.69
C GLY A 81 0.47 -1.63 -17.61
N VAL A 82 0.66 -0.84 -16.54
CA VAL A 82 -0.28 -0.75 -15.40
C VAL A 82 -0.86 0.65 -15.27
N ARG A 83 -1.94 0.80 -14.49
CA ARG A 83 -2.48 2.12 -14.17
C ARG A 83 -1.54 2.88 -13.22
N PRO A 84 -1.38 4.22 -13.35
CA PRO A 84 -0.50 5.01 -12.46
C PRO A 84 -0.79 4.84 -10.96
N SER A 85 -2.06 4.63 -10.60
CA SER A 85 -2.45 4.36 -9.21
C SER A 85 -1.82 3.08 -8.66
N ALA A 86 -1.66 2.03 -9.47
CA ALA A 86 -1.02 0.78 -9.04
C ALA A 86 0.44 1.01 -8.65
N ILE A 87 1.17 1.83 -9.41
CA ILE A 87 2.55 2.21 -9.09
C ILE A 87 2.60 3.06 -7.83
N PHE A 88 1.69 4.03 -7.67
CA PHE A 88 1.60 4.83 -6.45
C PHE A 88 1.41 3.96 -5.20
N TYR A 89 0.47 3.01 -5.23
CA TYR A 89 0.26 2.07 -4.12
C TYR A 89 1.48 1.18 -3.86
N ALA A 90 2.17 0.76 -4.93
CA ALA A 90 3.38 -0.04 -4.81
C ALA A 90 4.51 0.73 -4.11
N LEU A 91 4.80 1.95 -4.57
CA LEU A 91 5.80 2.82 -3.95
C LEU A 91 5.47 3.11 -2.48
N LYS A 92 4.20 3.40 -2.18
CA LYS A 92 3.73 3.61 -0.80
C LYS A 92 3.95 2.38 0.08
N LYS A 93 3.69 1.18 -0.43
CA LYS A 93 3.94 -0.10 0.28
C LYS A 93 5.44 -0.38 0.47
N MET A 94 6.29 0.04 -0.46
CA MET A 94 7.75 -0.02 -0.33
C MET A 94 8.33 1.10 0.57
N LYS A 95 7.48 2.00 1.09
CA LYS A 95 7.88 3.16 1.89
C LYS A 95 8.84 4.13 1.16
N ILE A 96 8.81 4.12 -0.17
CA ILE A 96 9.60 5.05 -0.98
C ILE A 96 8.77 6.33 -1.13
N THR A 97 9.23 7.41 -0.50
CA THR A 97 8.62 8.73 -0.58
C THR A 97 9.65 9.75 -1.05
N ARG A 98 9.26 10.62 -1.98
CA ARG A 98 10.12 11.71 -2.45
C ARG A 98 9.93 12.90 -1.51
N LYS A 99 10.99 13.32 -0.81
CA LYS A 99 10.98 14.59 -0.07
C LYS A 99 10.90 15.76 -1.08
N LYS A 100 9.92 16.64 -0.91
CA LYS A 100 9.79 17.85 -1.72
C LYS A 100 10.92 18.82 -1.31
N LYS A 101 11.91 19.02 -2.19
CA LYS A 101 13.05 19.90 -1.92
C LYS A 101 12.74 21.38 -2.16
N GLU A 102 11.79 21.68 -3.04
CA GLU A 102 11.39 23.06 -3.35
C GLU A 102 9.87 23.19 -3.42
N LEU A 103 9.33 24.23 -2.78
CA LEU A 103 7.99 24.73 -3.07
C LEU A 103 8.05 25.35 -4.46
N ARG A 104 7.78 24.54 -5.51
CA ARG A 104 7.44 25.12 -6.82
C ARG A 104 6.19 25.98 -6.63
N TYR A 105 6.38 27.29 -6.50
CA TYR A 105 5.37 28.26 -6.86
C TYR A 105 5.16 28.05 -8.35
N ARG A 106 4.11 27.31 -8.70
CA ARG A 106 3.57 27.42 -10.04
C ARG A 106 2.85 28.76 -9.98
N GLU A 107 3.42 29.80 -10.57
CA GLU A 107 2.60 30.94 -10.99
C GLU A 107 1.45 30.30 -11.76
N SER A 108 0.29 30.30 -11.10
CA SER A 108 -0.92 29.93 -11.78
C SER A 108 -1.09 31.04 -12.80
N ASP A 109 -1.21 30.71 -14.08
CA ASP A 109 -1.68 31.60 -15.15
C ASP A 109 -3.13 32.11 -14.85
N ALA A 110 -3.49 32.34 -13.58
CA ALA A 110 -4.69 33.04 -13.15
C ALA A 110 -4.72 34.45 -13.75
N ALA A 111 -3.55 35.08 -13.94
CA ALA A 111 -3.43 36.35 -14.67
C ALA A 111 -3.90 36.24 -16.13
N ARG A 112 -3.69 35.09 -16.79
CA ARG A 112 -4.17 34.81 -18.15
C ARG A 112 -5.66 34.48 -18.18
N SER A 113 -6.18 33.79 -17.17
CA SER A 113 -7.62 33.46 -17.05
C SER A 113 -8.51 34.68 -16.81
N TRP A 114 -7.96 35.75 -16.22
CA TRP A 114 -8.69 36.99 -15.93
C TRP A 114 -8.32 38.15 -16.89
N GLY A 115 -7.53 37.90 -17.93
CA GLY A 115 -7.26 38.86 -19.00
C GLY A 115 -6.46 40.10 -18.60
N PHE A 116 -5.65 40.06 -17.53
CA PHE A 116 -4.83 41.20 -17.12
C PHE A 116 -3.47 41.21 -17.85
N PRO A 117 -3.07 42.34 -18.48
CA PRO A 117 -1.79 42.44 -19.17
C PRO A 117 -0.59 42.47 -18.18
N PRO A 118 0.57 41.91 -18.57
CA PRO A 118 1.69 41.63 -17.67
C PRO A 118 2.54 42.86 -17.25
N GLU A 119 2.20 44.07 -17.68
CA GLU A 119 3.13 45.22 -17.65
C GLU A 119 3.04 46.14 -16.42
N THR A 120 2.21 45.83 -15.42
CA THR A 120 2.26 46.54 -14.14
C THR A 120 2.63 45.55 -13.04
N LYS A 121 3.93 45.37 -12.80
CA LYS A 121 4.38 44.96 -11.46
C LYS A 121 4.44 46.25 -10.63
N PRO A 122 3.48 46.55 -9.75
CA PRO A 122 3.71 47.59 -8.79
C PRO A 122 4.74 47.06 -7.79
N ASP A 123 5.83 47.79 -7.61
CA ASP A 123 6.80 47.55 -6.57
C ASP A 123 6.06 47.64 -5.22
N TYR A 124 5.73 46.47 -4.68
CA TYR A 124 5.11 46.26 -3.37
C TYR A 124 3.79 47.02 -3.12
N VAL A 125 2.65 46.39 -3.46
CA VAL A 125 1.34 46.79 -2.90
C VAL A 125 0.95 45.75 -1.87
N GLU A 126 0.86 46.18 -0.62
CA GLU A 126 0.33 45.35 0.47
C GLU A 126 -1.04 44.81 0.07
N PRO A 127 -1.25 43.49 0.09
CA PRO A 127 -2.50 42.92 -0.37
C PRO A 127 -3.64 43.37 0.55
N LEU A 128 -4.73 43.87 -0.04
CA LEU A 128 -5.89 44.47 0.64
C LEU A 128 -6.64 43.53 1.61
N TRP A 129 -6.39 42.23 1.60
CA TRP A 129 -6.89 41.27 2.61
C TRP A 129 -6.28 41.48 4.01
N LEU A 130 -5.16 42.19 4.16
CA LEU A 130 -4.58 42.54 5.46
C LEU A 130 -5.32 43.70 6.15
N VAL A 131 -6.02 44.55 5.40
CA VAL A 131 -6.75 45.72 5.93
C VAL A 131 -8.07 45.32 6.61
N GLY A 132 -8.56 44.09 6.37
CA GLY A 132 -9.86 43.62 6.86
C GLY A 132 -9.92 43.14 8.31
N TYR A 133 -8.79 42.98 9.00
CA TYR A 133 -8.75 42.38 10.36
C TYR A 133 -8.63 43.37 11.53
N ALA A 134 -8.64 44.68 11.27
CA ALA A 134 -8.45 45.70 12.29
C ALA A 134 -9.68 46.62 12.48
N LYS A 135 -10.89 46.07 12.56
CA LYS A 135 -12.06 46.79 13.14
C LYS A 135 -13.27 45.90 13.40
N LYS A 136 -13.22 45.12 14.48
CA LYS A 136 -14.40 44.72 15.27
C LYS A 136 -14.01 44.69 16.74
N GLY A 137 -13.97 45.89 17.32
CA GLY A 137 -14.22 46.16 18.73
C GLY A 137 -15.50 46.98 18.79
#